data_AF-Q116K2-F1
#
_entry.id   AF-Q116K2-F1
#
_cell.length_a   1.000
_cell.length_b   1.000
_cell.length_c   1.000
_cell.angle_alpha   90.00
_cell.angle_beta   90.00
_cell.angle_gamma   90.00
#
_symmetry.space_group_name_H-M   'P 1'
#
loop_
_entity.id
_entity.type
_entity.pdbx_description
1 polymer ?
#
loop_
_entity_poly.entity_id
_entity_poly.type
_entity_poly.pdbx_seq_one_letter_code
_entity_poly.pdbx_strand_id
1 'polypeptide(L)' 'MPNYFPDLKDIEHDFSALKRAIMYALSNTDLDEIICDYCGF' A
#
# COMPACT_ATOMS: atom_id res chain seq x y z
N MET A 1 -5.87 -6.52 22.41
CA MET A 1 -5.08 -6.20 21.20
C MET A 1 -5.95 -6.49 20.00
N PRO A 2 -6.06 -5.58 19.02
CA PRO A 2 -6.63 -5.96 17.74
C PRO A 2 -5.75 -7.07 17.18
N ASN A 3 -6.36 -8.14 16.71
CA ASN A 3 -5.62 -9.24 16.10
C ASN A 3 -5.12 -8.75 14.73
N TYR A 4 -3.91 -8.19 14.69
CA TYR A 4 -3.18 -7.86 13.46
C TYR A 4 -2.64 -9.12 12.79
N PHE A 5 -3.44 -10.19 12.76
CA PHE A 5 -3.27 -11.25 11.78
C PHE A 5 -4.25 -10.90 10.64
N PRO A 6 -3.88 -9.99 9.73
CA PRO A 6 -4.58 -9.89 8.47
C PRO A 6 -4.55 -11.28 7.83
N ASP A 7 -5.63 -11.65 7.14
CA ASP A 7 -5.64 -12.90 6.41
C ASP A 7 -4.45 -12.87 5.43
N LEU A 8 -3.79 -14.00 5.18
CA LEU A 8 -2.59 -14.00 4.31
C LEU A 8 -2.93 -13.41 2.92
N LYS A 9 -4.19 -13.59 2.51
CA LYS A 9 -4.77 -13.01 1.30
C LYS A 9 -4.85 -11.49 1.33
N ASP A 10 -5.13 -10.91 2.49
CA ASP A 10 -5.19 -9.45 2.68
C ASP A 10 -3.78 -8.87 2.54
N ILE A 11 -2.77 -9.53 3.10
CA ILE A 11 -1.37 -9.13 2.95
C ILE A 11 -0.96 -9.13 1.46
N GLU A 12 -1.25 -10.22 0.74
CA GLU A 12 -0.90 -10.32 -0.69
C GLU A 12 -1.63 -9.28 -1.53
N HIS A 13 -2.91 -9.05 -1.23
CA HIS A 13 -3.73 -8.04 -1.88
C HIS A 13 -3.13 -6.64 -1.67
N ASP A 14 -2.77 -6.31 -0.42
CA ASP A 14 -2.24 -5.00 -0.04
C ASP A 14 -0.89 -4.71 -0.70
N PHE A 15 0.02 -5.68 -0.71
CA PHE A 15 1.30 -5.52 -1.42
C PHE A 15 1.11 -5.43 -2.95
N SER A 16 0.14 -6.15 -3.50
CA SER A 16 -0.17 -6.08 -4.93
C SER A 16 -0.78 -4.72 -5.32
N ALA A 17 -1.63 -4.15 -4.46
CA ALA A 17 -2.20 -2.82 -4.63
C ALA A 17 -1.11 -1.74 -4.55
N LEU A 18 -0.25 -1.79 -3.52
CA LEU A 18 0.84 -0.84 -3.36
C LEU A 18 1.85 -0.89 -4.51
N LYS A 19 2.21 -2.10 -5.00
CA LYS A 19 3.07 -2.25 -6.19
C LYS A 19 2.47 -1.57 -7.42
N ARG A 20 1.15 -1.70 -7.63
CA ARG A 20 0.46 -1.03 -8.74
C ARG A 20 0.46 0.48 -8.57
N ALA A 21 0.21 0.97 -7.35
CA ALA A 21 0.26 2.40 -7.06
C ALA A 21 1.64 2.99 -7.39
N ILE A 22 2.71 2.32 -6.98
CA ILE A 22 4.09 2.71 -7.31
C ILE A 22 4.34 2.65 -8.83
N MET A 23 3.88 1.60 -9.51
CA MET A 23 4.12 1.42 -10.96
C MET A 23 3.45 2.52 -11.81
N TYR A 24 2.30 3.03 -11.39
CA TYR A 24 1.54 4.05 -12.12
C TYR A 24 1.70 5.47 -11.54
N ALA A 25 2.51 5.63 -10.50
CA ALA A 25 2.82 6.94 -9.96
C ALA A 25 3.55 7.80 -10.99
N LEU A 26 3.34 9.12 -10.90
CA LEU A 26 4.10 10.06 -11.72
C LEU A 26 5.57 10.01 -11.29
N SER A 27 6.49 10.26 -12.22
CA SER A 27 7.93 10.15 -11.96
C SER A 27 8.46 11.15 -10.91
N ASN A 28 7.63 12.10 -10.48
CA ASN A 28 7.92 13.10 -9.45
C ASN A 28 7.12 12.89 -8.16
N THR A 29 6.28 11.86 -8.07
CA THR A 29 5.58 11.50 -6.83
C THR A 29 6.56 10.80 -5.90
N ASP A 30 6.62 11.26 -4.65
CA ASP A 30 7.48 10.64 -3.65
C ASP A 30 6.89 9.31 -3.16
N LEU A 31 7.76 8.37 -2.78
CA LEU A 31 7.30 7.08 -2.28
C LEU A 31 6.49 7.23 -0.98
N ASP A 32 6.89 8.14 -0.09
CA ASP A 32 6.21 8.35 1.18
C ASP A 32 4.80 8.93 0.96
N GLU A 33 4.62 9.76 -0.08
CA GLU A 33 3.31 10.28 -0.50
C GLU A 33 2.37 9.13 -0.93
N ILE A 34 2.88 8.18 -1.73
CA ILE A 34 2.11 7.01 -2.19
C ILE A 34 1.73 6.10 -1.02
N ILE A 35 2.65 5.89 -0.08
CA ILE A 35 2.40 5.07 1.11
C ILE A 35 1.37 5.74 2.03
N CYS A 36 1.43 7.06 2.22
CA CYS A 36 0.48 7.81 3.03
C CYS A 36 -0.93 7.78 2.44
N ASP A 37 -1.07 8.00 1.13
CA ASP A 37 -2.36 7.91 0.43
C ASP A 37 -2.97 6.51 0.55
N TYR A 38 -2.16 5.46 0.36
CA TYR A 38 -2.60 4.08 0.52
C TYR A 38 -3.09 3.76 1.95
N CYS A 39 -2.36 4.23 2.97
CA CYS A 39 -2.72 4.00 4.36
C CYS A 39 -3.84 4.92 4.87
N GLY A 40 -4.28 5.91 4.07
CA GLY A 40 -5.33 6.86 4.42
C GLY A 40 -4.93 7.87 5.49
N PHE A 41 -3.66 8.32 5.49
CA PHE A 41 -3.14 9.35 6.41
C PHE A 41 -3.47 10.78 5.97
#